data_AF-A0A7Y3TX13-F1
#
_entry.id   AF-A0A7Y3TX13-F1
#
_cell.length_a   1.000
_cell.length_b   1.000
_cell.length_c   1.000
_cell.angle_alpha   90.00
_cell.angle_beta   90.00
_cell.angle_gamma   90.00
#
_symmetry.space_group_name_H-M   'P 1'
#
loop_
_entity.id
_entity.type
_entity.pdbx_description
1 polymer ?
#
loop_
_entity_poly.entity_id
_entity_poly.type
_entity_poly.pdbx_seq_one_letter_code
_entity_poly.pdbx_strand_id
1 'polypeptide(L)'
;MEYAAIEDLPEKEALKELSSSELDALGKLWKEKKGELENSGEYRNFIKRMQREWAIETGIIERLYSWDRGVTETLIDQGVDSSLISHVGGINRDEAENIARMIQDQQSIVEGLFFPL
;
A
#
# COMPACT_ATOMS: atom_id res chain seq x y z
N MET A 1 19.84 10.57 26.08
CA MET A 1 18.62 11.04 25.42
C MET A 1 17.58 11.20 26.50
N GLU A 2 17.15 12.44 26.77
CA GLU A 2 15.99 12.70 27.63
C GLU A 2 14.72 12.41 26.84
N TYR A 3 13.82 11.62 27.42
CA TYR A 3 12.50 11.39 26.86
C TYR A 3 11.54 12.43 27.44
N ALA A 4 10.76 13.08 26.60
CA ALA A 4 9.66 13.94 27.00
C ALA A 4 8.33 13.18 26.86
N ALA A 5 7.40 13.42 27.78
CA ALA A 5 6.04 12.88 27.66
C ALA A 5 5.31 13.55 26.49
N ILE A 6 4.43 12.80 25.83
CA ILE A 6 3.53 13.37 24.81
C ILE A 6 2.53 14.28 25.53
N GLU A 7 2.52 15.56 25.17
CA GLU A 7 1.58 16.55 25.70
C GLU A 7 0.21 16.42 25.03
N ASP A 8 -0.82 16.91 25.71
CA ASP A 8 -2.17 16.96 25.16
C ASP A 8 -2.23 17.88 23.93
N LEU A 9 -3.22 17.62 23.07
CA LEU A 9 -3.48 18.48 21.92
C LEU A 9 -3.79 19.91 22.38
N PRO A 10 -3.29 20.94 21.67
CA PRO A 10 -3.56 22.32 22.01
C PRO A 10 -5.05 22.66 21.88
N GLU A 11 -5.48 23.76 22.52
CA GLU A 11 -6.88 24.21 22.48
C GLU A 11 -7.39 24.41 21.04
N LYS A 12 -8.71 24.28 20.84
CA LYS A 12 -9.34 24.30 19.50
C LYS A 12 -9.00 25.54 18.68
N GLU A 13 -8.80 26.66 19.35
CA GLU A 13 -8.44 27.95 18.76
C GLU A 13 -7.05 27.88 18.13
N ALA A 14 -6.07 27.29 18.82
CA ALA A 14 -4.72 27.07 18.30
C ALA A 14 -4.71 26.00 17.17
N LEU A 15 -5.58 24.99 17.24
CA LEU A 15 -5.74 24.01 16.16
C LEU A 15 -6.26 24.62 14.85
N LYS A 16 -7.02 25.73 14.91
CA LYS A 16 -7.47 26.43 13.69
C LYS A 16 -6.31 27.09 12.95
N GLU A 17 -5.28 27.54 13.66
CA GLU A 17 -4.08 28.12 13.03
C GLU A 17 -3.27 27.05 12.27
N LEU A 18 -3.40 25.78 12.66
CA LEU A 18 -2.82 24.64 11.97
C LEU A 18 -3.68 24.14 10.79
N SER A 19 -4.87 24.72 10.58
CA SER A 19 -5.76 24.33 9.48
C SER A 19 -5.32 24.94 8.15
N SER A 20 -5.45 24.19 7.07
CA SER A 20 -5.21 24.66 5.71
C SER A 20 -6.49 24.54 4.90
N SER A 21 -6.93 25.67 4.35
CA SER A 21 -8.08 25.74 3.45
C SER A 21 -7.83 24.99 2.14
N GLU A 22 -6.57 24.94 1.72
CA GLU A 22 -6.09 24.20 0.56
C GLU A 22 -6.21 22.69 0.79
N LEU A 23 -5.83 22.19 1.98
CA LEU A 23 -6.02 20.79 2.34
C LEU A 23 -7.50 20.41 2.40
N ASP A 24 -8.37 21.29 2.90
CA ASP A 24 -9.82 21.05 2.90
C ASP A 24 -10.39 21.00 1.47
N ALA A 25 -9.96 21.92 0.60
CA ALA A 25 -10.34 21.93 -0.81
C ALA A 25 -9.85 20.66 -1.53
N LEU A 26 -8.60 20.25 -1.30
CA LEU A 26 -8.04 19.00 -1.82
C LEU A 26 -8.80 17.78 -1.31
N GLY A 27 -9.15 17.74 -0.03
CA GLY A 27 -9.94 16.67 0.58
C GLY A 27 -11.34 16.55 -0.05
N LYS A 28 -11.98 17.68 -0.40
CA LYS A 28 -13.26 17.70 -1.11
C LYS A 28 -13.12 17.20 -2.54
N LEU A 29 -12.15 17.71 -3.30
CA LEU A 29 -11.88 17.27 -4.67
C LEU A 29 -11.56 15.76 -4.73
N TRP A 30 -10.75 15.27 -3.78
CA TRP A 30 -10.44 13.85 -3.67
C TRP A 30 -11.70 13.00 -3.46
N LYS A 31 -12.59 13.40 -2.54
CA LYS A 31 -13.84 12.67 -2.29
C LYS A 31 -14.74 12.61 -3.52
N GLU A 32 -14.83 13.70 -4.28
CA GLU A 32 -15.58 13.76 -5.54
C GLU A 32 -14.99 12.79 -6.57
N LYS A 33 -13.68 12.89 -6.83
CA LYS A 33 -12.99 12.00 -7.78
C LYS A 33 -13.02 10.54 -7.38
N LYS A 34 -12.89 10.24 -6.09
CA LYS A 34 -13.07 8.89 -5.56
C LYS A 34 -14.46 8.34 -5.88
N GLY A 35 -15.51 9.13 -5.65
CA GLY A 35 -16.89 8.74 -5.96
C GLY A 35 -17.13 8.49 -7.45
N GLU A 36 -16.54 9.31 -8.33
CA GLU A 36 -16.57 9.07 -9.78
C GLU A 36 -15.92 7.72 -10.16
N LEU A 37 -14.75 7.42 -9.58
CA LEU A 37 -13.98 6.20 -9.88
C LEU A 37 -14.61 4.93 -9.28
N GLU A 38 -15.28 5.03 -8.12
CA GLU A 38 -15.99 3.91 -7.50
C GLU A 38 -17.07 3.35 -8.43
N ASN A 39 -17.73 4.22 -9.19
CA ASN A 39 -18.79 3.84 -10.13
C ASN A 39 -18.28 3.24 -11.44
N SER A 40 -17.04 3.50 -11.85
CA SER A 40 -16.47 3.00 -13.11
C SER A 40 -15.79 1.63 -12.98
N GLY A 41 -15.53 1.16 -11.75
CA GLY A 41 -14.75 -0.04 -11.50
C GLY A 41 -13.23 0.17 -11.55
N GLU A 42 -12.76 1.29 -12.11
CA GLU A 42 -11.33 1.66 -12.12
C GLU A 42 -10.79 1.86 -10.71
N TYR A 43 -11.62 2.35 -9.78
CA TYR A 43 -11.24 2.44 -8.38
C TYR A 43 -10.87 1.07 -7.80
N ARG A 44 -11.61 0.02 -8.12
CA ARG A 44 -11.28 -1.34 -7.64
C ARG A 44 -9.97 -1.84 -8.21
N ASN A 45 -9.69 -1.56 -9.48
CA ASN A 45 -8.41 -1.93 -10.09
C ASN A 45 -7.24 -1.17 -9.46
N PHE A 46 -7.42 0.14 -9.22
CA PHE A 46 -6.45 0.96 -8.51
C PHE A 46 -6.16 0.44 -7.10
N ILE A 47 -7.20 0.15 -6.31
CA ILE A 47 -7.06 -0.40 -4.96
C ILE A 47 -6.32 -1.74 -4.98
N LYS A 48 -6.66 -2.66 -5.90
CA LYS A 48 -5.95 -3.93 -6.03
C LYS A 48 -4.46 -3.78 -6.34
N ARG A 49 -4.10 -2.82 -7.21
CA ARG A 49 -2.69 -2.53 -7.52
C ARG A 49 -1.96 -1.98 -6.30
N MET A 50 -2.58 -1.03 -5.59
CA MET A 50 -2.03 -0.45 -4.37
C MET A 50 -1.85 -1.48 -3.24
N GLN A 51 -2.81 -2.39 -3.08
CA GLN A 51 -2.72 -3.49 -2.09
C GLN A 51 -1.54 -4.42 -2.39
N ARG A 52 -1.34 -4.79 -3.67
CA ARG A 52 -0.19 -5.60 -4.09
C ARG A 52 1.13 -4.87 -3.85
N GLU A 53 1.20 -3.59 -4.20
CA GLU A 53 2.38 -2.76 -3.97
C GLU A 53 2.76 -2.75 -2.50
N TRP A 54 1.81 -2.49 -1.60
CA TRP A 54 2.08 -2.48 -0.16
C TRP A 54 2.52 -3.84 0.38
N ALA A 55 1.88 -4.92 -0.06
CA ALA A 55 2.27 -6.28 0.32
C ALA A 55 3.72 -6.57 -0.11
N ILE A 56 4.09 -6.22 -1.35
CA ILE A 56 5.44 -6.44 -1.88
C ILE A 56 6.47 -5.59 -1.13
N GLU A 57 6.22 -4.28 -1.02
CA GLU A 57 7.17 -3.35 -0.41
C GLU A 57 7.40 -3.65 1.08
N THR A 58 6.38 -4.14 1.80
CA THR A 58 6.52 -4.59 3.19
C THR A 58 7.56 -5.72 3.29
N GLY A 59 7.46 -6.75 2.44
CA GLY A 59 8.43 -7.84 2.42
C GLY A 59 9.86 -7.40 2.08
N ILE A 60 10.01 -6.41 1.19
CA ILE A 60 11.32 -5.82 0.84
C ILE A 60 11.90 -5.03 2.03
N ILE A 61 11.11 -4.18 2.69
CA ILE A 61 11.52 -3.38 3.85
C ILE A 61 11.94 -4.30 5.01
N GLU A 62 11.21 -5.39 5.21
CA GLU A 62 11.50 -6.42 6.21
C GLU A 62 12.66 -7.35 5.81
N ARG A 63 13.22 -7.18 4.61
CA ARG A 63 14.34 -7.95 4.04
C ARG A 63 14.05 -9.45 3.93
N LEU A 64 12.78 -9.80 3.72
CA LEU A 64 12.34 -11.18 3.54
C LEU A 64 12.68 -11.71 2.14
N TYR A 65 12.84 -10.80 1.19
CA TYR A 65 13.42 -11.02 -0.13
C TYR A 65 13.93 -9.69 -0.70
N SER A 66 14.69 -9.75 -1.79
CA SER A 66 15.18 -8.56 -2.49
C SER A 66 15.22 -8.79 -3.99
N TRP A 67 14.72 -7.83 -4.77
CA TRP A 67 14.80 -7.84 -6.22
C TRP A 67 14.76 -6.42 -6.79
N ASP A 68 14.91 -6.29 -8.09
CA ASP A 68 14.82 -5.00 -8.76
C ASP A 68 13.37 -4.51 -8.86
N ARG A 69 13.23 -3.20 -9.07
CA ARG A 69 11.92 -2.54 -9.16
C ARG A 69 11.07 -3.04 -10.33
N GLY A 70 11.68 -3.53 -11.41
CA GLY A 70 10.95 -4.08 -12.55
C GLY A 70 10.19 -5.36 -12.21
N VAL A 71 10.72 -6.18 -11.30
CA VAL A 71 10.01 -7.34 -10.75
C VAL A 71 8.78 -6.88 -9.97
N THR A 72 8.92 -5.89 -9.08
CA THR A 72 7.81 -5.30 -8.32
C THR A 72 6.71 -4.78 -9.26
N GLU A 73 7.07 -3.96 -10.26
CA GLU A 73 6.13 -3.39 -11.23
C GLU A 73 5.37 -4.49 -12.00
N THR A 74 6.09 -5.54 -12.41
CA THR A 74 5.49 -6.69 -13.09
C THR A 74 4.46 -7.40 -12.21
N LEU A 75 4.77 -7.63 -10.93
CA LEU A 75 3.88 -8.32 -10.00
C LEU A 75 2.66 -7.48 -9.61
N ILE A 76 2.81 -6.16 -9.53
CA ILE A 76 1.69 -5.23 -9.31
C ILE A 76 0.68 -5.36 -10.46
N ASP A 77 1.18 -5.34 -11.70
CA ASP A 77 0.34 -5.32 -12.90
C ASP A 77 -0.23 -6.70 -13.26
N GLN A 78 0.59 -7.75 -13.22
CA GLN A 78 0.20 -9.10 -13.66
C GLN A 78 -0.35 -9.97 -12.51
N GLY A 79 -0.12 -9.58 -11.26
CA GLY A 79 -0.45 -10.36 -10.08
C GLY A 79 0.71 -11.18 -9.55
N VAL A 80 0.52 -11.72 -8.34
CA VAL A 80 1.55 -12.44 -7.60
C VAL A 80 1.54 -13.91 -8.00
N ASP A 81 2.49 -14.30 -8.84
CA ASP A 81 2.66 -15.67 -9.33
C ASP A 81 4.13 -16.10 -9.16
N SER A 82 4.35 -17.33 -8.68
CA SER A 82 5.68 -17.86 -8.41
C SER A 82 6.50 -18.07 -9.69
N SER A 83 5.87 -18.31 -10.84
CA SER A 83 6.56 -18.40 -12.12
C SER A 83 7.13 -17.04 -12.55
N LEU A 84 6.39 -15.94 -12.31
CA LEU A 84 6.88 -14.59 -12.57
C LEU A 84 8.06 -14.24 -11.66
N ILE A 85 7.97 -14.58 -10.37
CA ILE A 85 9.05 -14.36 -9.41
C ILE A 85 10.32 -15.14 -9.80
N SER A 86 10.17 -16.42 -10.16
CA SER A 86 11.30 -17.26 -10.55
C SER A 86 11.97 -16.76 -11.84
N HIS A 87 11.18 -16.39 -12.85
CA HIS A 87 11.69 -15.93 -14.14
C HIS A 87 12.33 -14.55 -14.09
N VAL A 88 11.70 -13.58 -13.42
CA VAL A 88 12.18 -12.19 -13.41
C VAL A 88 13.20 -11.97 -12.30
N GLY A 89 13.01 -12.58 -11.12
CA GLY A 89 13.92 -12.44 -9.97
C GLY A 89 15.16 -13.34 -10.01
N GLY A 90 15.24 -14.31 -10.94
CA GLY A 90 16.34 -15.27 -11.00
C GLY A 90 16.38 -16.22 -9.79
N ILE A 91 15.24 -16.40 -9.14
CA ILE A 91 15.08 -17.17 -7.90
C ILE A 91 14.68 -18.61 -8.25
N ASN A 92 15.13 -19.60 -7.47
CA ASN A 92 14.70 -20.97 -7.65
C ASN A 92 13.18 -21.14 -7.39
N ARG A 93 12.58 -22.20 -7.91
CA ARG A 93 11.13 -22.38 -7.85
C ARG A 93 10.57 -22.46 -6.44
N ASP A 94 11.22 -23.21 -5.55
CA ASP A 94 10.72 -23.43 -4.18
C ASP A 94 10.73 -22.13 -3.37
N GLU A 95 11.79 -21.35 -3.53
CA GLU A 95 11.92 -20.02 -2.93
C GLU A 95 10.91 -19.03 -3.53
N ALA A 96 10.70 -19.05 -4.85
CA ALA A 96 9.68 -18.23 -5.50
C ALA A 96 8.26 -18.57 -5.02
N GLU A 97 7.95 -19.85 -4.79
CA GLU A 97 6.67 -20.29 -4.22
C GLU A 97 6.50 -19.85 -2.75
N ASN A 98 7.59 -19.81 -1.98
CA ASN A 98 7.56 -19.28 -0.61
C ASN A 98 7.31 -17.77 -0.59
N ILE A 99 8.02 -17.02 -1.43
CA ILE A 99 7.84 -15.56 -1.55
C ILE A 99 6.43 -15.22 -2.03
N ALA A 100 5.91 -15.93 -3.04
CA ALA A 100 4.55 -15.72 -3.52
C ALA A 100 3.51 -15.90 -2.40
N ARG A 101 3.65 -16.96 -1.59
CA ARG A 101 2.76 -17.20 -0.43
C ARG A 101 2.85 -16.10 0.61
N MET A 102 4.05 -15.61 0.88
CA MET A 102 4.26 -14.55 1.86
C MET A 102 3.62 -13.22 1.42
N ILE A 103 3.77 -12.87 0.14
CA ILE A 103 3.13 -11.67 -0.43
C ILE A 103 1.60 -11.82 -0.39
N GLN A 104 1.06 -12.99 -0.74
CA GLN A 104 -0.37 -13.24 -0.68
C GLN A 104 -0.93 -13.13 0.74
N ASP A 105 -0.19 -13.62 1.74
CA ASP A 105 -0.55 -13.50 3.15
C ASP A 105 -0.58 -12.02 3.58
N GLN A 106 0.49 -11.27 3.30
CA GLN A 106 0.57 -9.83 3.56
C GLN A 106 -0.55 -9.05 2.85
N GLN A 107 -0.84 -9.38 1.58
CA GLN A 107 -1.93 -8.77 0.82
C GLN A 107 -3.29 -9.01 1.48
N SER A 108 -3.55 -10.22 1.99
CA SER A 108 -4.79 -10.55 2.68
C SER A 108 -5.00 -9.72 3.95
N ILE A 109 -3.92 -9.42 4.68
CA ILE A 109 -3.96 -8.54 5.85
C ILE A 109 -4.26 -7.09 5.45
N VAL A 110 -3.59 -6.59 4.40
CA VAL A 110 -3.83 -5.23 3.89
C VAL A 110 -5.29 -5.07 3.42
N GLU A 111 -5.80 -6.09 2.70
CA GLU A 111 -7.21 -6.15 2.28
C GLU A 111 -8.15 -6.09 3.50
N GLY A 112 -7.93 -6.93 4.51
CA GLY A 112 -8.77 -6.98 5.71
C GLY A 112 -8.75 -5.72 6.58
N LEU A 113 -7.62 -5.02 6.66
CA LEU A 113 -7.46 -3.84 7.52
C LEU A 113 -7.98 -2.54 6.90
N PHE A 114 -7.67 -2.31 5.63
CA PHE A 114 -7.86 -1.00 5.01
C PHE A 114 -9.00 -0.96 4.00
N PHE A 115 -9.45 -2.13 3.53
CA PHE A 115 -10.46 -2.22 2.47
C PHE A 115 -11.45 -3.37 2.73
N PRO A 116 -12.04 -3.48 3.94
CA PRO A 116 -13.08 -4.48 4.17
C PRO A 116 -14.25 -4.19 3.23
N LEU A 117 -14.49 -5.11 2.31
CA LEU A 117 -15.69 -5.15 1.48
C LEU A 117 -16.91 -5.49 2.33
#